data_AF-Q4TVP0-F1
#
_entry.id   AF-Q4TVP0-F1
#
_cell.length_a   1.000
_cell.length_b   1.000
_cell.length_c   1.000
_cell.angle_alpha   90.00
_cell.angle_beta   90.00
_cell.angle_gamma   90.00
#
_symmetry.space_group_name_H-M   'P 1'
#
loop_
_entity.id
_entity.type
_entity.pdbx_description
1 polymer ?
#
loop_
_entity_poly.entity_id
_entity_poly.type
_entity_poly.pdbx_seq_one_letter_code
_entity_poly.pdbx_strand_id
1 'polypeptide(L)'
;NSFNYGKTRSDVKDTVFQTVGDVDRYETGDDHNYEQPRQFWEKVLDTGARERMCQNFAGALGGCHDFIVSGMLDHFTKVHPDFGARVKAIIQSQTRSHI
;
A
#
# COMPACT_ATOMS: atom_id res chain seq x y z
N ASN A 1 40.86 -23.66 -10.61
CA ASN A 1 41.41 -25.04 -10.64
C ASN A 1 42.66 -25.06 -11.56
N SER A 2 43.44 -26.14 -11.57
CA SER A 2 44.68 -26.24 -12.39
C SER A 2 44.43 -26.24 -13.91
N PHE A 3 43.17 -26.28 -14.33
CA PHE A 3 42.71 -26.20 -15.71
C PHE A 3 42.11 -24.82 -16.06
N ASN A 4 42.41 -23.80 -15.26
CA ASN A 4 42.08 -22.39 -15.54
C ASN A 4 40.57 -22.05 -15.59
N TYR A 5 39.68 -22.94 -15.15
CA TYR A 5 38.24 -22.67 -15.05
C TYR A 5 37.89 -21.90 -13.77
N GLY A 6 36.82 -21.08 -13.87
CA GLY A 6 36.24 -20.36 -12.73
C GLY A 6 37.16 -19.28 -12.17
N LYS A 7 37.77 -18.45 -13.03
CA LYS A 7 38.60 -17.34 -12.57
C LYS A 7 37.74 -16.23 -11.96
N THR A 8 38.11 -15.82 -10.75
CA THR A 8 37.55 -14.63 -10.11
C THR A 8 37.89 -13.38 -10.94
N ARG A 9 36.90 -12.52 -11.11
CA ARG A 9 37.01 -11.22 -11.78
C ARG A 9 36.86 -10.12 -10.75
N SER A 10 37.93 -9.39 -10.45
CA SER A 10 37.93 -8.31 -9.47
C SER A 10 37.30 -7.02 -9.99
N ASP A 11 37.22 -6.87 -11.30
CA ASP A 11 36.61 -5.74 -12.01
C ASP A 11 35.08 -5.73 -11.93
N VAL A 12 34.47 -6.83 -11.51
CA VAL A 12 33.01 -6.95 -11.27
C VAL A 12 32.69 -7.14 -9.79
N LYS A 13 33.61 -6.73 -8.90
CA LYS A 13 33.39 -6.80 -7.46
C LYS A 13 32.29 -5.82 -7.04
N ASP A 14 31.35 -6.29 -6.23
CA ASP A 14 30.29 -5.44 -5.67
C ASP A 14 30.85 -4.32 -4.79
N THR A 15 30.06 -3.25 -4.66
CA THR A 15 30.37 -2.10 -3.80
C THR A 15 30.43 -2.52 -2.34
N VAL A 16 31.43 -2.01 -1.63
CA VAL A 16 31.55 -2.20 -0.17
C VAL A 16 30.75 -1.12 0.55
N PHE A 17 29.90 -1.51 1.49
CA PHE A 17 29.18 -0.60 2.39
C PHE A 17 29.35 -1.05 3.85
N GLN A 18 29.26 -0.10 4.78
CA GLN A 18 29.33 -0.35 6.21
C GLN A 18 27.92 -0.43 6.79
N THR A 19 27.70 -1.31 7.76
CA THR A 19 26.43 -1.48 8.46
C THR A 19 26.63 -1.38 9.95
N VAL A 20 25.63 -0.88 10.67
CA VAL A 20 25.61 -0.79 12.13
C VAL A 20 24.25 -1.31 12.61
N GLY A 21 24.25 -2.09 13.68
CA GLY A 21 23.05 -2.70 14.26
C GLY A 21 23.31 -4.12 14.74
N ASP A 22 22.40 -4.63 15.56
CA ASP A 22 22.40 -6.03 15.99
C ASP A 22 21.78 -6.93 14.91
N VAL A 23 22.02 -8.23 15.00
CA VAL A 23 21.37 -9.21 14.13
C VAL A 23 20.13 -9.72 14.85
N ASP A 24 18.98 -9.10 14.58
CA ASP A 24 17.70 -9.46 15.19
C ASP A 24 16.51 -9.21 14.23
N ARG A 25 15.29 -9.55 14.67
CA ARG A 25 14.03 -9.31 13.98
C ARG A 25 13.50 -7.91 14.29
N TYR A 26 13.85 -6.96 13.44
CA TYR A 26 13.35 -5.59 13.53
C TYR A 26 11.87 -5.50 13.12
N GLU A 27 11.04 -4.89 13.97
CA GLU A 27 9.65 -4.56 13.69
C GLU A 27 9.57 -3.21 12.97
N THR A 28 8.82 -3.14 11.87
CA THR A 28 8.67 -1.92 11.03
C THR A 28 7.21 -1.49 10.87
N GLY A 29 6.29 -2.07 11.67
CA GLY A 29 4.86 -1.79 11.56
C GLY A 29 4.45 -0.33 11.80
N ASP A 30 5.26 0.44 12.52
CA ASP A 30 5.04 1.88 12.76
C ASP A 30 5.66 2.80 11.69
N ASP A 31 6.10 2.21 10.57
CA ASP A 31 6.54 2.98 9.40
C ASP A 31 5.41 3.90 8.91
N HIS A 32 5.80 5.01 8.27
CA HIS A 32 4.93 6.08 7.76
C HIS A 32 3.96 5.63 6.65
N ASN A 33 3.06 4.71 6.98
CA ASN A 33 2.20 3.93 6.09
C ASN A 33 1.19 4.78 5.30
N TYR A 34 0.92 6.01 5.74
CA TYR A 34 -0.16 6.85 5.19
C TYR A 34 0.35 8.08 4.44
N GLU A 35 1.63 8.43 4.53
CA GLU A 35 2.14 9.66 3.93
C GLU A 35 2.20 9.57 2.40
N GLN A 36 2.83 8.53 1.84
CA GLN A 36 2.91 8.37 0.39
C GLN A 36 1.53 8.15 -0.26
N PRO A 37 0.62 7.31 0.29
CA PRO A 37 -0.74 7.21 -0.24
C PRO A 37 -1.50 8.53 -0.20
N ARG A 38 -1.31 9.36 0.83
CA ARG A 38 -1.94 10.68 0.91
C ARG A 38 -1.40 11.60 -0.18
N GLN A 39 -0.09 11.63 -0.40
CA GLN A 39 0.52 12.41 -1.49
C GLN A 39 0.00 11.96 -2.86
N PHE A 40 -0.14 10.65 -3.08
CA PHE A 40 -0.74 10.12 -4.31
C PHE A 40 -2.18 10.62 -4.48
N TRP A 41 -3.00 10.49 -3.43
CA TRP A 41 -4.38 10.97 -3.44
C TRP A 41 -4.49 12.46 -3.75
N GLU A 42 -3.74 13.30 -3.04
CA GLU A 42 -3.85 14.76 -3.10
C GLU A 42 -3.21 15.37 -4.34
N LYS A 43 -2.05 14.87 -4.75
CA LYS A 43 -1.17 15.54 -5.72
C LYS A 43 -1.12 14.88 -7.08
N VAL A 44 -1.48 13.59 -7.18
CA VAL A 44 -1.38 12.83 -8.44
C VAL A 44 -2.74 12.60 -9.06
N LEU A 45 -3.75 12.27 -8.25
CA LEU A 45 -5.09 11.96 -8.75
C LEU A 45 -5.93 13.21 -8.99
N ASP A 46 -6.52 13.31 -10.19
CA ASP A 46 -7.62 14.22 -10.46
C ASP A 46 -8.95 13.71 -9.86
N THR A 47 -9.98 14.55 -9.90
CA THR A 47 -11.31 14.24 -9.35
C THR A 47 -11.94 12.97 -9.96
N GLY A 48 -11.82 12.77 -11.27
CA GLY A 48 -12.40 11.61 -11.94
C GLY A 48 -11.64 10.32 -11.61
N ALA A 49 -10.32 10.39 -11.46
CA ALA A 49 -9.49 9.28 -11.03
C ALA A 49 -9.79 8.88 -9.58
N ARG A 50 -9.98 9.86 -8.69
CA ARG A 50 -10.42 9.61 -7.30
C ARG A 50 -11.78 8.91 -7.26
N GLU A 51 -12.73 9.35 -8.09
CA GLU A 51 -14.05 8.71 -8.16
C GLU A 51 -13.97 7.25 -8.60
N ARG A 52 -13.26 6.97 -9.71
CA ARG A 52 -13.05 5.60 -10.19
C ARG A 52 -12.33 4.73 -9.16
N MET A 53 -11.34 5.29 -8.46
CA MET A 53 -10.63 4.59 -7.38
C MET A 53 -11.58 4.20 -6.25
N CYS A 54 -12.44 5.12 -5.80
CA CYS A 54 -13.45 4.83 -4.77
C CYS A 54 -14.45 3.78 -5.22
N GLN A 55 -14.93 3.84 -6.47
CA GLN A 55 -15.84 2.84 -7.04
C GLN A 55 -15.22 1.45 -7.08
N ASN A 56 -13.95 1.34 -7.50
CA ASN A 56 -13.22 0.08 -7.56
C ASN A 56 -13.08 -0.57 -6.18
N PHE A 57 -12.68 0.20 -5.16
CA PHE A 57 -12.57 -0.32 -3.80
C PHE A 57 -13.93 -0.69 -3.21
N ALA A 58 -14.95 0.14 -3.38
CA ALA A 58 -16.28 -0.14 -2.90
C ALA A 58 -16.87 -1.41 -3.52
N GLY A 59 -16.71 -1.59 -4.84
CA GLY A 59 -17.19 -2.79 -5.54
C GLY A 59 -16.55 -4.09 -5.02
N ALA A 60 -15.26 -4.06 -4.67
CA ALA A 60 -14.59 -5.21 -4.08
C ALA A 60 -14.97 -5.43 -2.60
N LEU A 61 -15.09 -4.35 -1.82
CA LEU A 61 -15.36 -4.42 -0.38
C LEU A 61 -16.83 -4.67 -0.04
N GLY A 62 -17.77 -4.33 -0.93
CA GLY A 62 -19.20 -4.46 -0.67
C GLY A 62 -19.69 -5.89 -0.40
N GLY A 63 -18.91 -6.91 -0.81
CA GLY A 63 -19.19 -8.33 -0.52
C GLY A 63 -18.47 -8.89 0.71
N CYS A 64 -17.66 -8.09 1.41
CA CYS A 64 -16.91 -8.53 2.57
C CYS A 64 -17.72 -8.42 3.87
N HIS A 65 -17.29 -9.14 4.91
CA HIS A 65 -17.84 -8.98 6.27
C HIS A 65 -17.57 -7.57 6.83
N ASP A 66 -18.52 -7.08 7.65
CA ASP A 66 -18.51 -5.71 8.20
C ASP A 66 -17.21 -5.33 8.93
N PHE A 67 -16.58 -6.25 9.66
CA PHE A 67 -15.34 -5.95 10.39
C PHE A 67 -14.16 -5.68 9.42
N ILE A 68 -14.13 -6.36 8.27
CA ILE A 68 -13.13 -6.13 7.21
C ILE A 68 -13.39 -4.79 6.56
N VAL A 69 -14.65 -4.49 6.24
CA VAL A 69 -15.05 -3.21 5.65
C VAL A 69 -14.69 -2.06 6.59
N SER A 70 -15.01 -2.17 7.88
CA SER A 70 -14.68 -1.16 8.88
C SER A 70 -13.17 -0.94 8.99
N GLY A 71 -12.38 -2.01 9.08
CA GLY A 71 -10.92 -1.90 9.15
C GLY A 71 -10.32 -1.19 7.93
N MET A 72 -10.80 -1.53 6.73
CA MET A 72 -10.33 -0.89 5.50
C MET A 72 -10.75 0.59 5.41
N LEU A 73 -11.98 0.92 5.81
CA LEU A 73 -12.44 2.32 5.88
C LEU A 73 -11.59 3.14 6.86
N ASP A 74 -11.16 2.56 7.97
CA ASP A 74 -10.25 3.22 8.91
C ASP A 74 -8.89 3.50 8.28
N HIS A 75 -8.31 2.54 7.54
CA HIS A 75 -7.06 2.76 6.80
C HIS A 75 -7.21 3.84 5.72
N PHE A 76 -8.29 3.83 4.94
CA PHE A 76 -8.53 4.89 3.93
C PHE A 76 -8.74 6.26 4.56
N THR A 77 -9.38 6.33 5.73
CA THR A 77 -9.54 7.58 6.48
C THR A 77 -8.19 8.10 6.98
N LYS A 78 -7.29 7.20 7.45
CA LYS A 78 -5.91 7.56 7.82
C LYS A 78 -5.12 8.07 6.62
N VAL A 79 -5.37 7.58 5.40
CA VAL A 79 -4.82 8.15 4.16
C VAL A 79 -5.39 9.54 3.93
N HIS A 80 -6.71 9.68 3.79
CA HIS A 80 -7.38 10.97 3.62
C HIS A 80 -8.87 10.88 4.04
N PRO A 81 -9.42 11.81 4.84
CA PRO A 81 -10.82 11.74 5.31
C PRO A 81 -11.86 11.64 4.18
N ASP A 82 -11.70 12.43 3.11
CA ASP A 82 -12.58 12.37 1.93
C ASP A 82 -12.52 11.00 1.22
N PHE A 83 -11.37 10.32 1.23
CA PHE A 83 -11.24 9.02 0.58
C PHE A 83 -12.08 7.96 1.32
N GLY A 84 -11.90 7.84 2.64
CA GLY A 84 -12.70 6.95 3.47
C GLY A 84 -14.20 7.25 3.40
N ALA A 85 -14.58 8.53 3.45
CA ALA A 85 -15.98 8.95 3.38
C ALA A 85 -16.64 8.57 2.04
N ARG A 86 -15.95 8.76 0.91
CA ARG A 86 -16.46 8.40 -0.42
C ARG A 86 -16.66 6.90 -0.57
N VAL A 87 -15.67 6.09 -0.18
CA VAL A 87 -15.79 4.62 -0.26
C VAL A 87 -16.96 4.14 0.59
N LYS A 88 -17.09 4.65 1.82
CA LYS A 88 -18.21 4.32 2.72
C LYS A 88 -19.57 4.64 2.11
N ALA A 89 -19.72 5.83 1.52
CA ALA A 89 -20.97 6.23 0.89
C ALA A 89 -21.37 5.31 -0.28
N ILE A 90 -20.40 4.92 -1.11
CA ILE A 90 -20.66 4.01 -2.25
C ILE A 90 -21.08 2.62 -1.75
N ILE A 91 -20.37 2.05 -0.77
CA ILE A 91 -20.75 0.74 -0.20
C ILE A 91 -22.17 0.79 0.37
N GLN A 92 -22.50 1.82 1.14
CA GLN A 92 -23.86 1.98 1.70
C GLN A 92 -24.93 2.12 0.62
N SER A 93 -24.62 2.75 -0.51
CA SER A 93 -25.55 2.83 -1.65
C SER A 93 -25.74 1.46 -2.32
N GLN A 94 -24.68 0.65 -2.44
CA GLN A 94 -24.73 -0.69 -3.01
C GLN A 94 -25.54 -1.64 -2.13
N THR A 95 -25.33 -1.63 -0.80
CA THR A 95 -26.09 -2.45 0.14
C THR A 95 -27.59 -2.17 0.07
N ARG A 96 -28.00 -0.91 -0.11
CA ARG A 96 -29.41 -0.53 -0.27
C ARG A 96 -30.02 -0.96 -1.61
N SER A 97 -29.20 -1.21 -2.63
CA SER A 97 -29.67 -1.63 -3.95
C SER A 97 -29.94 -3.14 -4.05
N HIS A 98 -29.49 -3.93 -3.08
CA HIS A 98 -29.63 -5.39 -3.05
C HIS A 98 -30.69 -5.88 -2.05
N ILE A 99 -31.39 -4.96 -1.39
CA ILE A 99 -32.57 -5.20 -0.53
C ILE A 99 -33.80 -4.70 -1.28
#